data_AF-A0A7W9D5I7-F1
#
_entry.id   AF-A0A7W9D5I7-F1
#
_cell.length_a   1.000
_cell.length_b   1.000
_cell.length_c   1.000
_cell.angle_alpha   90.00
_cell.angle_beta   90.00
_cell.angle_gamma   90.00
#
_symmetry.space_group_name_H-M   'P 1'
#
loop_
_entity.id
_entity.type
_entity.pdbx_description
1 polymer ?
#
loop_
_entity_poly.entity_id
_entity_poly.type
_entity_poly.pdbx_seq_one_letter_code
_entity_poly.pdbx_strand_id
1 'polypeptide(L)'
;MSDEEQKLRVRLVGRDGRRRYDPGSKERLVAACLEPGVSISGLALTHGINANLLRKWVKDAREARFSAGSASSRFIPVVAADCSLPVGTSSLEMPVAFREDQPASLGKANLSGSSKISALLPNGVKLTLESGDADALRTIIGALGHVQTGR
;
A
#
# COMPACT_ATOMS: atom_id res chain seq x y z
N MET A 1 -24.61 29.64 13.79
CA MET A 1 -24.19 29.96 12.40
C MET A 1 -23.08 28.99 11.96
N SER A 2 -23.24 27.68 12.17
CA SER A 2 -22.11 26.73 12.07
C SER A 2 -22.28 25.67 10.96
N ASP A 3 -23.43 25.63 10.28
CA ASP A 3 -23.75 24.55 9.35
C ASP A 3 -23.17 24.76 7.94
N GLU A 4 -22.97 26.01 7.51
CA GLU A 4 -22.44 26.33 6.16
C GLU A 4 -20.92 26.10 6.03
N GLU A 5 -20.18 26.18 7.14
CA GLU A 5 -18.74 25.85 7.15
C GLU A 5 -18.50 24.34 7.16
N GLN A 6 -19.45 23.55 7.63
CA GLN A 6 -19.34 22.10 7.67
C GLN A 6 -19.84 21.45 6.37
N LYS A 7 -20.41 22.23 5.45
CA LYS A 7 -20.98 21.72 4.20
C LYS A 7 -19.90 21.22 3.26
N LEU A 8 -20.01 19.95 2.87
CA LEU A 8 -19.16 19.34 1.87
C LEU A 8 -19.41 19.98 0.49
N ARG A 9 -18.39 20.63 -0.09
CA ARG A 9 -18.52 21.34 -1.37
C ARG A 9 -18.06 20.48 -2.53
N VAL A 10 -18.84 20.48 -3.61
CA VAL A 10 -18.47 19.82 -4.87
C VAL A 10 -17.73 20.82 -5.75
N ARG A 11 -16.49 20.52 -6.14
CA ARG A 11 -15.68 21.36 -7.03
C ARG A 11 -15.96 21.11 -8.50
N LEU A 12 -16.15 19.84 -8.86
CA LEU A 12 -16.32 19.43 -10.24
C LEU A 12 -17.24 18.22 -10.31
N VAL A 13 -18.09 18.19 -11.33
CA VAL A 13 -18.80 16.98 -11.74
C VAL A 13 -18.21 16.57 -13.09
N GLY A 14 -17.65 15.36 -13.16
CA GLY A 14 -17.09 14.83 -14.40
C GLY A 14 -18.18 14.50 -15.41
N ARG A 15 -17.80 14.33 -16.69
CA ARG A 15 -18.72 13.87 -17.74
C ARG A 15 -19.27 12.46 -17.46
N ASP A 16 -18.58 11.70 -16.61
CA ASP A 16 -18.97 10.39 -16.07
C ASP A 16 -19.96 10.48 -14.89
N GLY A 17 -20.41 11.69 -14.52
CA GLY A 17 -21.33 11.93 -13.40
C GLY A 17 -20.68 11.83 -12.03
N ARG A 18 -19.36 11.57 -11.94
CA ARG A 18 -18.67 11.47 -10.65
C ARG A 18 -18.40 12.86 -10.07
N ARG A 19 -18.76 13.02 -8.80
CA ARG A 19 -18.51 14.26 -8.04
C ARG A 19 -17.10 14.25 -7.46
N ARG A 20 -16.35 15.33 -7.69
CA ARG A 20 -15.08 15.63 -7.02
C ARG A 20 -15.33 16.71 -5.98
N TYR A 21 -15.00 16.38 -4.74
CA TYR A 21 -15.22 17.27 -3.60
C TYR A 21 -14.01 18.18 -3.37
N ASP A 22 -14.26 19.32 -2.75
CA ASP A 22 -13.21 20.22 -2.30
C ASP A 22 -12.37 19.54 -1.20
N PRO A 23 -11.03 19.50 -1.35
CA PRO A 23 -10.15 18.79 -0.41
C PRO A 23 -10.27 19.34 1.01
N GLY A 24 -10.34 20.67 1.19
CA GLY A 24 -10.46 21.28 2.52
C GLY A 24 -11.78 20.96 3.21
N SER A 25 -12.90 20.96 2.46
CA SER A 25 -14.20 20.54 3.02
C SER A 25 -14.25 19.04 3.33
N LYS A 26 -13.62 18.20 2.49
CA LYS A 26 -13.50 16.76 2.71
C LYS A 26 -12.67 16.46 3.96
N GLU A 27 -11.54 17.13 4.14
CA GLU A 27 -10.65 16.93 5.29
C GLU A 27 -11.34 17.32 6.61
N ARG A 28 -12.07 18.43 6.63
CA ARG A 28 -12.89 18.82 7.80
C ARG A 28 -13.93 17.77 8.15
N LEU A 29 -14.65 17.25 7.16
CA LEU A 29 -15.64 16.21 7.38
C LEU A 29 -15.01 14.90 7.90
N VAL A 30 -13.86 14.53 7.36
CA VAL A 30 -13.10 13.35 7.83
C VAL A 30 -12.58 13.56 9.25
N ALA A 31 -12.11 14.77 9.60
CA ALA A 31 -11.68 15.10 10.95
C ALA A 31 -12.84 14.97 11.96
N ALA A 32 -14.03 15.47 11.62
CA ALA A 32 -15.23 15.31 12.45
C ALA A 32 -15.61 13.84 12.67
N CYS A 33 -15.35 12.95 11.69
CA CYS A 33 -15.60 11.52 11.84
C CYS A 33 -14.58 10.79 12.74
N LEU A 34 -13.45 11.41 13.04
CA LEU A 34 -12.41 10.82 13.90
C LEU A 34 -12.65 11.12 15.39
N GLU A 35 -13.56 12.05 15.71
CA GLU A 35 -13.95 12.34 17.08
C GLU A 35 -14.68 11.14 17.72
N PRO A 36 -14.35 10.80 18.98
CA PRO A 36 -14.98 9.68 19.67
C PRO A 36 -16.48 9.94 19.87
N GLY A 37 -17.30 8.92 19.64
CA GLY A 37 -18.77 9.01 19.81
C GLY A 37 -19.52 9.54 18.59
N VAL A 38 -18.84 9.93 17.51
CA VAL A 38 -19.49 10.41 16.29
C VAL A 38 -19.88 9.25 15.37
N SER A 39 -21.15 9.22 14.94
CA SER A 39 -21.63 8.25 13.96
C SER A 39 -21.31 8.71 12.54
N ILE A 40 -20.44 7.97 11.86
CA ILE A 40 -20.07 8.20 10.45
C ILE A 40 -21.32 8.18 9.55
N SER A 41 -22.26 7.26 9.79
CA SER A 41 -23.48 7.17 9.00
C SER A 41 -24.38 8.38 9.22
N GLY A 42 -24.45 8.90 10.44
CA GLY A 42 -25.21 10.12 10.77
C GLY A 42 -24.65 11.34 10.04
N LEU A 43 -23.34 11.55 10.10
CA LEU A 43 -22.67 12.62 9.35
C LEU A 43 -22.89 12.49 7.84
N ALA A 44 -22.79 11.27 7.30
CA ALA A 44 -23.02 11.03 5.89
C ALA A 44 -24.44 11.46 5.45
N LEU A 45 -25.45 11.17 6.27
CA LEU A 45 -26.83 11.58 6.00
C LEU A 45 -27.01 13.10 6.08
N THR A 46 -26.45 13.75 7.11
CA THR A 46 -26.47 15.22 7.24
C THR A 46 -25.88 15.93 6.04
N HIS A 47 -24.81 15.37 5.47
CA HIS A 47 -24.15 15.92 4.27
C HIS A 47 -24.67 15.36 2.94
N GLY A 48 -25.67 14.49 2.96
CA GLY A 48 -26.26 13.90 1.75
C GLY A 48 -25.29 13.05 0.93
N ILE A 49 -24.30 12.42 1.58
CA ILE A 49 -23.32 11.55 0.92
C ILE A 49 -23.49 10.09 1.33
N ASN A 50 -22.96 9.19 0.50
CA ASN A 50 -22.96 7.77 0.81
C ASN A 50 -22.01 7.48 1.99
N ALA A 51 -22.52 6.83 3.05
CA ALA A 51 -21.72 6.46 4.22
C ALA A 51 -20.50 5.59 3.87
N ASN A 52 -20.58 4.76 2.83
CA ASN A 52 -19.46 3.95 2.37
C ASN A 52 -18.32 4.79 1.78
N LEU A 53 -18.66 5.90 1.11
CA LEU A 53 -17.67 6.85 0.59
C LEU A 53 -16.93 7.53 1.74
N LEU A 54 -17.66 7.97 2.77
CA LEU A 54 -17.09 8.59 3.95
C LEU A 54 -16.19 7.62 4.73
N ARG A 55 -16.61 6.37 4.90
CA ARG A 55 -15.79 5.31 5.52
C ARG A 55 -14.47 5.08 4.78
N LYS A 56 -14.50 5.09 3.43
CA LYS A 56 -13.28 4.99 2.62
C LYS A 56 -12.35 6.16 2.89
N TRP A 57 -12.86 7.39 2.88
CA TRP A 57 -12.03 8.57 3.15
C TRP A 57 -11.42 8.59 4.55
N VAL A 58 -12.16 8.14 5.57
CA VAL A 58 -11.63 8.01 6.93
C VAL A 58 -10.52 6.95 6.99
N LYS A 59 -10.70 5.83 6.28
CA LYS A 59 -9.67 4.79 6.16
C LYS A 59 -8.40 5.34 5.49
N ASP A 60 -8.54 6.00 4.33
CA ASP A 60 -7.42 6.59 3.60
C ASP A 60 -6.66 7.61 4.47
N ALA A 61 -7.38 8.45 5.23
CA ALA A 61 -6.76 9.43 6.12
C ALA A 61 -6.02 8.79 7.30
N ARG A 62 -6.51 7.66 7.82
CA ARG A 62 -5.80 6.88 8.85
C ARG A 62 -4.52 6.28 8.27
N GLU A 63 -4.60 5.65 7.09
CA GLU A 63 -3.44 5.06 6.41
C GLU A 63 -2.37 6.11 6.07
N ALA A 64 -2.78 7.29 5.59
CA ALA A 64 -1.87 8.40 5.35
C ALA A 64 -1.15 8.86 6.63
N ARG A 65 -1.84 8.88 7.78
CA ARG A 65 -1.23 9.17 9.09
C ARG A 65 -0.27 8.08 9.55
N PHE A 66 -0.56 6.81 9.26
CA PHE A 66 0.34 5.70 9.60
C PHE A 66 1.59 5.69 8.70
N SER A 67 1.48 6.03 7.42
CA SER A 67 2.65 6.20 6.53
C SER A 67 3.49 7.44 6.89
N ALA A 68 2.86 8.54 7.31
CA ALA A 68 3.59 9.73 7.77
C ALA A 68 4.17 9.58 9.19
N GLY A 69 3.62 8.66 10.00
CA GLY A 69 4.02 8.36 11.38
C GLY A 69 4.86 7.08 11.53
N SER A 70 5.33 6.49 10.43
CA SER A 70 6.16 5.28 10.43
C SER A 70 7.59 5.57 10.91
N ALA A 71 7.70 5.92 12.19
CA ALA A 71 8.90 5.73 12.99
C ALA A 71 8.58 5.40 14.47
N SER A 72 7.31 5.27 14.87
CA SER A 72 6.98 4.70 16.21
C SER A 72 6.64 3.22 16.08
N SER A 73 7.73 2.46 15.94
CA SER A 73 7.81 1.04 16.24
C SER A 73 6.84 0.59 17.34
N ARG A 74 5.97 -0.39 17.03
CA ARG A 74 5.18 -1.16 18.00
C ARG A 74 6.01 -2.31 18.61
N PHE A 75 7.34 -2.18 18.66
CA PHE A 75 8.18 -3.13 19.36
C PHE A 75 8.35 -2.67 20.80
N ILE A 76 7.79 -3.44 21.74
CA ILE A 76 8.16 -3.37 23.14
C ILE A 76 9.52 -4.07 23.24
N PRO A 77 10.60 -3.39 23.65
CA PRO A 77 11.89 -4.05 23.80
C PRO A 77 11.78 -5.07 24.95
N VAL A 78 11.83 -6.35 24.59
CA VAL A 78 12.07 -7.43 25.55
C VAL A 78 13.57 -7.46 25.78
N VAL A 79 14.00 -7.01 26.96
CA VAL A 79 15.39 -7.15 27.40
C VAL A 79 15.59 -8.61 27.77
N ALA A 80 16.40 -9.33 27.00
CA ALA A 80 16.93 -10.62 27.43
C ALA A 80 17.88 -10.34 28.60
N ALA A 81 17.56 -10.85 29.79
CA ALA A 81 18.51 -10.88 30.88
C ALA A 81 19.58 -11.93 30.54
N ASP A 82 20.80 -11.49 30.26
CA ASP A 82 21.95 -12.38 30.15
C ASP A 82 22.25 -12.94 31.53
N CYS A 83 21.71 -14.12 31.81
CA CYS A 83 22.17 -14.94 32.92
C CYS A 83 23.53 -15.54 32.54
N SER A 84 24.59 -14.76 32.64
CA SER A 84 25.94 -15.32 32.67
C SER A 84 26.14 -16.02 34.02
N LEU A 85 26.23 -17.34 34.02
CA LEU A 85 26.90 -18.07 35.09
C LEU A 85 27.95 -19.01 34.47
N PRO A 86 29.19 -19.00 34.98
CA PRO A 86 30.29 -19.77 34.43
C PRO A 86 30.31 -21.19 35.01
N VAL A 87 31.18 -22.02 34.42
CA VAL A 87 31.74 -23.29 34.93
C VAL A 87 31.03 -24.57 34.44
N GLY A 88 31.82 -25.41 33.76
CA GLY A 88 31.51 -26.83 33.56
C GLY A 88 32.15 -27.46 32.33
N THR A 89 33.47 -27.60 32.30
CA THR A 89 34.24 -28.37 31.32
C THR A 89 33.87 -29.86 31.28
N SER A 90 33.58 -30.41 30.09
CA SER A 90 33.83 -31.82 29.71
C SER A 90 33.43 -31.97 28.23
N SER A 91 34.33 -31.85 27.25
CA SER A 91 35.30 -32.85 26.79
C SER A 91 34.68 -34.21 26.49
N LEU A 92 34.50 -34.55 25.20
CA LEU A 92 34.94 -35.80 24.56
C LEU A 92 35.01 -35.61 23.02
N GLU A 93 36.17 -35.99 22.46
CA GLU A 93 36.61 -36.02 21.04
C GLU A 93 35.74 -36.93 20.14
N MET A 94 35.40 -36.63 18.86
CA MET A 94 36.17 -36.62 17.57
C MET A 94 36.47 -38.04 16.99
N PRO A 95 36.84 -38.27 15.69
CA PRO A 95 36.71 -37.59 14.37
C PRO A 95 36.11 -38.53 13.25
N VAL A 96 35.87 -38.09 11.98
CA VAL A 96 36.60 -38.40 10.71
C VAL A 96 35.53 -38.28 9.58
N ALA A 97 35.65 -37.62 8.42
CA ALA A 97 36.72 -37.62 7.41
C ALA A 97 36.74 -36.33 6.53
N PHE A 98 37.96 -36.03 6.05
CA PHE A 98 38.38 -35.26 4.87
C PHE A 98 37.51 -35.56 3.60
N ARG A 99 37.38 -34.75 2.53
CA ARG A 99 38.11 -33.59 1.99
C ARG A 99 37.33 -32.97 0.81
N GLU A 100 37.69 -31.72 0.47
CA GLU A 100 37.79 -31.10 -0.88
C GLU A 100 36.79 -31.49 -1.99
N ASP A 101 35.96 -30.53 -2.43
CA ASP A 101 36.22 -29.76 -3.67
C ASP A 101 35.00 -28.87 -4.03
N GLN A 102 35.25 -27.57 -4.19
CA GLN A 102 34.41 -26.66 -5.00
C GLN A 102 34.71 -26.97 -6.49
N PRO A 103 33.92 -26.56 -7.51
CA PRO A 103 32.66 -25.80 -7.52
C PRO A 103 31.61 -26.41 -8.48
N ALA A 104 30.31 -26.30 -8.17
CA ALA A 104 29.27 -26.50 -9.19
C ALA A 104 28.14 -25.48 -9.01
N SER A 105 28.09 -24.57 -9.99
CA SER A 105 27.00 -23.70 -10.37
C SER A 105 25.63 -24.16 -9.85
N LEU A 106 25.14 -23.49 -8.80
CA LEU A 106 23.76 -23.62 -8.35
C LEU A 106 22.99 -22.44 -8.90
N GLY A 107 22.05 -22.79 -9.76
CA GLY A 107 21.35 -21.90 -10.67
C GLY A 107 20.79 -20.67 -9.98
N LYS A 108 20.89 -19.57 -10.72
CA LYS A 108 20.17 -18.32 -10.53
C LYS A 108 18.74 -18.65 -10.10
N ALA A 109 18.44 -18.42 -8.82
CA ALA A 109 17.08 -18.46 -8.32
C ALA A 109 16.33 -17.31 -9.01
N ASN A 110 15.73 -17.61 -10.16
CA ASN A 110 14.80 -16.71 -10.81
C ASN A 110 13.62 -16.60 -9.86
N LEU A 111 13.60 -15.51 -9.11
CA LEU A 111 12.41 -15.02 -8.42
C LEU A 111 11.37 -14.76 -9.52
N SER A 112 10.58 -15.78 -9.85
CA SER A 112 9.43 -15.68 -10.73
C SER A 112 8.34 -14.90 -10.00
N GLY A 113 8.58 -13.61 -9.82
CA GLY A 113 7.56 -12.65 -9.48
C GLY A 113 6.87 -12.26 -10.77
N SER A 114 5.68 -12.80 -11.02
CA SER A 114 4.81 -12.26 -12.05
C SER A 114 4.58 -10.77 -11.74
N SER A 115 5.20 -9.90 -12.52
CA SER A 115 5.11 -8.47 -12.35
C SER A 115 3.84 -7.99 -13.06
N LYS A 116 2.93 -7.41 -12.27
CA LYS A 116 1.65 -6.90 -12.74
C LYS A 116 1.73 -5.40 -13.01
N ILE A 117 1.49 -5.00 -14.26
CA ILE A 117 1.46 -3.60 -14.70
C ILE A 117 0.03 -3.25 -15.13
N SER A 118 -0.46 -2.07 -14.75
CA SER A 118 -1.76 -1.58 -15.21
C SER A 118 -1.69 -0.14 -15.68
N ALA A 119 -2.37 0.17 -16.78
CA ALA A 119 -2.43 1.50 -17.37
C ALA A 119 -3.88 1.85 -17.74
N LEU A 120 -4.25 3.13 -17.63
CA LEU A 120 -5.55 3.65 -18.04
C LEU A 120 -5.35 4.60 -19.22
N LEU A 121 -5.97 4.28 -20.34
CA LEU A 121 -5.88 5.05 -21.58
C LEU A 121 -6.80 6.29 -21.53
N PRO A 122 -6.55 7.31 -22.38
CA PRO A 122 -7.40 8.51 -22.47
C PRO A 122 -8.86 8.23 -22.86
N ASN A 123 -9.11 7.08 -23.50
CA ASN A 123 -10.45 6.59 -23.83
C ASN A 123 -11.16 5.90 -22.63
N GLY A 124 -10.52 5.84 -21.45
CA GLY A 124 -11.04 5.22 -20.24
C GLY A 124 -10.84 3.71 -20.16
N VAL A 125 -10.25 3.07 -21.18
CA VAL A 125 -9.94 1.63 -21.18
C VAL A 125 -8.78 1.36 -20.23
N LYS A 126 -8.92 0.35 -19.38
CA LYS A 126 -7.86 -0.10 -18.46
C LYS A 126 -7.20 -1.35 -19.02
N LEU A 127 -5.90 -1.28 -19.26
CA LEU A 127 -5.07 -2.43 -19.61
C LEU A 127 -4.37 -2.95 -18.37
N THR A 128 -4.27 -4.27 -18.26
CA THR A 128 -3.55 -4.96 -17.19
C THR A 128 -2.72 -6.07 -17.82
N LEU A 129 -1.42 -6.10 -17.54
CA LEU A 129 -0.46 -7.08 -18.03
C LEU A 129 0.19 -7.75 -16.84
N GLU A 130 0.26 -9.08 -16.87
CA GLU A 130 0.96 -9.91 -15.90
C GLU A 130 2.00 -10.72 -16.67
N SER A 131 3.28 -10.50 -16.38
CA SER A 131 4.37 -11.24 -17.02
C SER A 131 5.46 -11.49 -16.00
N GLY A 132 5.96 -12.73 -15.97
CA GLY A 132 7.15 -13.11 -15.21
C GLY A 132 8.46 -12.75 -15.91
N ASP A 133 8.41 -12.27 -17.15
CA ASP A 133 9.57 -11.90 -17.94
C ASP A 133 9.58 -10.40 -18.25
N ALA A 134 10.68 -9.76 -17.87
CA ALA A 134 10.94 -8.34 -18.07
C ALA A 134 11.20 -8.00 -19.54
N ASP A 135 11.80 -8.91 -20.31
CA ASP A 135 12.08 -8.69 -21.73
C ASP A 135 10.81 -8.80 -22.58
N ALA A 136 9.92 -9.75 -22.25
CA ALA A 136 8.57 -9.79 -22.79
C ALA A 136 7.78 -8.51 -22.50
N LEU A 137 7.86 -7.96 -21.28
CA LEU A 137 7.19 -6.70 -20.93
C LEU A 137 7.73 -5.52 -21.75
N ARG A 138 9.05 -5.43 -21.93
CA ARG A 138 9.67 -4.38 -22.76
C ARG A 138 9.21 -4.46 -24.20
N THR A 139 9.13 -5.67 -24.76
CA THR A 139 8.65 -5.90 -26.12
C THR A 139 7.19 -5.44 -26.28
N ILE A 140 6.32 -5.80 -25.35
CA ILE A 140 4.89 -5.43 -25.40
C ILE A 140 4.72 -3.91 -25.24
N ILE A 141 5.43 -3.29 -24.30
CA ILE A 141 5.38 -1.83 -24.10
C ILE A 141 5.91 -1.11 -25.35
N GLY A 142 7.00 -1.59 -25.95
CA GLY A 142 7.55 -1.04 -27.19
C GLY A 142 6.58 -1.15 -28.37
N ALA A 143 5.92 -2.30 -28.51
CA ALA A 143 4.91 -2.52 -29.55
C ALA A 143 3.70 -1.58 -29.37
N LEU A 144 3.20 -1.44 -28.14
CA LEU A 144 2.08 -0.54 -27.83
C LEU A 144 2.46 0.93 -28.00
N GLY A 145 3.70 1.32 -27.71
CA GLY A 145 4.20 2.69 -27.89
C GLY A 145 4.27 3.15 -29.35
N HIS A 146 4.39 2.21 -30.30
CA HIS A 146 4.40 2.50 -31.74
C HIS A 146 2.99 2.48 -32.37
N VAL A 147 1.96 2.10 -31.61
CA VAL A 147 0.58 2.23 -32.07
C VAL A 147 0.25 3.72 -32.09
N GLN A 148 0.36 4.34 -33.26
CA GLN A 148 -0.14 5.69 -33.49
C GLN A 148 -1.60 5.72 -33.06
N THR A 149 -1.88 6.36 -31.93
CA THR A 149 -3.25 6.65 -31.51
C THR A 149 -3.77 7.70 -32.48
N GLY A 150 -4.38 7.23 -33.57
CA GLY A 150 -5.00 8.05 -34.60
C GLY A 150 -5.90 9.10 -33.95
N ARG A 151 -5.61 10.35 -34.30
CA ARG A 151 -6.23 11.57 -33.78
C ARG A 151 -7.64 11.75 -34.32
#